data_AF-A0A395GUX1-F1
#
_entry.id   AF-A0A395GUX1-F1
#
_cell.length_a   1.000
_cell.length_b   1.000
_cell.length_c   1.000
_cell.angle_alpha   90.00
_cell.angle_beta   90.00
_cell.angle_gamma   90.00
#
_symmetry.space_group_name_H-M   'P 1'
#
loop_
_entity.id
_entity.type
_entity.pdbx_description
1 polymer ?
#
loop_
_entity_poly.entity_id
_entity_poly.type
_entity_poly.pdbx_seq_one_letter_code
_entity_poly.pdbx_strand_id
1 'polypeptide(L)'
;MAAIQKTSESTYIFLKIADNTLDDIDRQFGLENQLDLDSSPPPRYGLGALERLPLEIIHLALMQLDIQSFTDFRRVNKRTRLITNSIPQYRNILIHTPELIRGIINIETARNFSCQDLYKKLSTAECDHCGEFGGYLYLVTCHRVCLLCFTEETDYLPLSRKDVMRKFGLESELLANLPRMRSFPGRYSPREIKCRRHETLFDHSAA
;
A
#
# COMPACT_ATOMS: atom_id res chain seq x y z
N MET A 1 2.81 16.81 -24.87
CA MET A 1 3.38 15.63 -24.20
C MET A 1 4.82 15.96 -23.92
N ALA A 2 5.17 16.37 -22.70
CA ALA A 2 6.55 16.69 -22.37
C ALA A 2 7.27 15.38 -22.05
N ALA A 3 8.31 15.07 -22.83
CA ALA A 3 9.15 13.90 -22.63
C ALA A 3 9.89 14.01 -21.28
N ILE A 4 9.99 12.90 -20.56
CA ILE A 4 10.85 12.78 -19.38
C ILE A 4 12.29 13.02 -19.86
N GLN A 5 12.92 14.11 -19.41
CA GLN A 5 14.32 14.38 -19.74
C GLN A 5 15.23 13.60 -18.78
N LYS A 6 15.87 12.55 -19.31
CA LYS A 6 16.93 11.79 -18.64
C LYS A 6 18.18 12.67 -18.58
N THR A 7 18.60 13.12 -17.40
CA THR A 7 19.80 13.96 -17.24
C THR A 7 21.05 13.15 -16.90
N SER A 8 20.89 11.93 -16.40
CA SER A 8 21.97 10.95 -16.22
C SER A 8 21.38 9.52 -16.25
N GLU A 9 22.23 8.49 -16.14
CA GLU A 9 21.75 7.10 -16.07
C GLU A 9 20.78 6.84 -14.90
N SER A 10 20.89 7.61 -13.80
CA SER A 10 20.10 7.38 -12.57
C SER A 10 19.30 8.59 -12.10
N THR A 11 19.31 9.71 -12.82
CA THR A 11 18.64 10.95 -12.40
C THR A 11 17.57 11.37 -13.40
N TYR A 12 16.33 11.36 -12.94
CA TYR A 12 15.17 11.92 -13.63
C TYR A 12 14.83 13.26 -12.98
N ILE A 13 14.67 14.32 -13.79
CA ILE A 13 14.14 15.59 -13.28
C ILE A 13 12.64 15.42 -13.06
N PHE A 14 12.18 15.70 -11.83
CA PHE A 14 10.76 15.85 -11.54
C PHE A 14 10.17 16.90 -12.47
N LEU A 15 9.20 16.50 -13.30
CA LEU A 15 8.46 17.44 -14.12
C LEU A 15 7.83 18.49 -13.18
N LYS A 16 8.07 19.78 -13.43
CA LYS A 16 7.41 20.89 -12.73
C LYS A 16 5.95 20.98 -13.16
N ILE A 17 5.21 19.92 -12.86
CA ILE A 17 3.76 19.81 -13.01
C ILE A 17 3.19 20.52 -11.78
N ALA A 18 2.21 21.41 -11.98
CA ALA A 18 1.35 21.81 -10.88
C ALA A 18 0.65 20.53 -10.38
N ASP A 19 1.15 19.97 -9.29
CA ASP A 19 0.66 18.72 -8.78
C ASP A 19 -0.63 19.00 -8.00
N ASN A 20 -1.73 18.45 -8.51
CA ASN A 20 -2.95 18.34 -7.72
C ASN A 20 -2.84 17.09 -6.82
N THR A 21 -1.65 16.83 -6.27
CA THR A 21 -1.40 15.71 -5.37
C THR A 21 -2.22 15.91 -4.11
N LEU A 22 -2.71 14.80 -3.59
CA LEU A 22 -3.64 14.77 -2.46
C LEU A 22 -2.87 14.57 -1.16
N ASP A 23 -1.69 15.20 -1.04
CA ASP A 23 -0.71 14.95 0.01
C ASP A 23 -1.25 15.27 1.42
N ASP A 24 -2.24 16.17 1.51
CA ASP A 24 -2.90 16.54 2.76
C ASP A 24 -4.12 15.68 3.11
N ILE A 25 -4.60 14.83 2.20
CA ILE A 25 -5.81 14.01 2.44
C ILE A 25 -5.54 12.96 3.51
N ASP A 26 -4.36 12.35 3.51
CA ASP A 26 -4.03 11.29 4.47
C ASP A 26 -4.12 11.81 5.91
N ARG A 27 -3.78 13.08 6.18
CA ARG A 27 -3.88 13.73 7.51
C ARG A 27 -5.29 13.78 8.08
N GLN A 28 -6.32 13.76 7.23
CA GLN A 28 -7.72 13.79 7.69
C GLN A 28 -8.21 12.42 8.17
N PHE A 29 -7.59 11.33 7.71
CA PHE A 29 -7.95 9.97 8.11
C PHE A 29 -7.02 9.52 9.25
N GLY A 30 -7.45 9.83 10.48
CA GLY A 30 -6.73 9.62 11.75
C GLY A 30 -6.40 8.17 12.08
N LEU A 31 -5.44 7.59 11.37
CA LEU A 31 -4.76 6.36 11.76
C LEU A 31 -3.59 6.73 12.69
N GLU A 32 -3.83 6.61 13.99
CA GLU A 32 -2.76 6.64 15.01
C GLU A 32 -1.88 5.38 14.86
N ASN A 33 -0.99 5.42 13.87
CA ASN A 33 0.09 4.45 13.69
C ASN A 33 1.30 4.77 14.57
N GLN A 34 1.17 5.74 15.49
CA GLN A 34 2.24 6.04 16.43
C GLN A 34 2.59 4.78 17.23
N LEU A 35 3.90 4.53 17.25
CA LEU A 35 4.55 3.60 18.14
C LEU A 35 4.49 4.20 19.56
N ASP A 36 3.29 4.30 20.15
CA ASP A 36 3.14 4.68 21.56
C ASP A 36 3.66 3.54 22.41
N LEU A 37 4.96 3.53 22.63
CA LEU A 37 5.64 2.52 23.43
C LEU A 37 5.57 2.84 24.92
N ASP A 38 5.35 4.11 25.33
CA ASP A 38 5.88 4.52 26.63
C ASP A 38 4.85 5.02 27.67
N SER A 39 3.56 5.20 27.35
CA SER A 39 2.60 5.80 28.31
C SER A 39 1.33 5.00 28.60
N SER A 40 1.18 3.79 28.02
CA SER A 40 -0.07 3.04 28.19
C SER A 40 -0.02 2.12 29.44
N PRO A 41 -1.08 2.07 30.27
CA PRO A 41 -1.10 1.15 31.41
C PRO A 41 -1.07 -0.31 30.91
N PRO A 42 -0.52 -1.24 31.71
CA PRO A 42 -0.24 -2.60 31.28
C PRO A 42 -1.50 -3.31 30.76
N PRO A 43 -1.33 -4.29 29.84
CA PRO A 43 -2.45 -5.02 29.27
C PRO A 43 -3.20 -5.77 30.37
N ARG A 44 -4.52 -5.57 30.46
CA ARG A 44 -5.40 -6.27 31.41
C ARG A 44 -5.77 -7.67 30.97
N TYR A 45 -5.70 -7.94 29.66
CA TYR A 45 -6.09 -9.20 29.04
C TYR A 45 -4.94 -9.71 28.16
N GLY A 46 -4.74 -11.02 28.16
CA GLY A 46 -3.75 -11.73 27.34
C GLY A 46 -4.21 -11.97 25.90
N LEU A 47 -3.54 -12.88 25.19
CA LEU A 47 -3.96 -13.37 23.87
C LEU A 47 -4.86 -14.63 23.93
N GLY A 48 -5.23 -15.09 25.13
CA GLY A 48 -6.04 -16.30 25.29
C GLY A 48 -5.35 -17.54 24.74
N ALA A 49 -5.99 -18.25 23.81
CA ALA A 49 -5.45 -19.50 23.27
C ALA A 49 -4.10 -19.34 22.54
N LEU A 50 -3.83 -18.16 21.97
CA LEU A 50 -2.57 -17.89 21.26
C LEU A 50 -1.36 -17.83 22.20
N GLU A 51 -1.54 -17.58 23.51
CA GLU A 51 -0.44 -17.59 24.48
C GLU A 51 0.19 -18.98 24.68
N ARG A 52 -0.45 -20.03 24.17
CA ARG A 52 0.12 -21.39 24.15
C ARG A 52 1.22 -21.55 23.10
N LEU A 53 1.28 -20.64 22.12
CA LEU A 53 2.28 -20.68 21.07
C LEU A 53 3.53 -19.87 21.47
N PRO A 54 4.74 -20.31 21.09
CA PRO A 54 5.93 -19.49 21.20
C PRO A 54 5.77 -18.17 20.45
N LEU A 55 6.39 -17.11 20.96
CA LEU A 55 6.28 -15.76 20.40
C LEU A 55 6.73 -15.72 18.93
N GLU A 56 7.76 -16.48 18.59
CA GLU A 56 8.31 -16.60 17.25
C GLU A 56 7.28 -17.15 16.26
N ILE A 57 6.48 -18.14 16.69
CA ILE A 57 5.41 -18.72 15.88
C ILE A 57 4.30 -17.71 15.66
N ILE A 58 3.94 -16.94 16.69
CA ILE A 58 2.96 -15.86 16.57
C ILE A 58 3.48 -14.81 15.60
N HIS A 59 4.73 -14.37 15.72
CA HIS A 59 5.33 -13.40 14.82
C HIS A 59 5.33 -13.89 13.36
N LEU A 60 5.72 -15.14 13.11
CA LEU A 60 5.69 -15.73 11.77
C LEU A 60 4.28 -15.75 11.20
N ALA A 61 3.28 -16.17 11.98
CA ALA A 61 1.89 -16.17 11.54
C ALA A 61 1.38 -14.75 11.22
N LEU A 62 1.67 -13.78 12.09
CA LEU A 62 1.28 -12.39 11.88
C LEU A 62 1.93 -11.80 10.63
N MET A 63 3.21 -12.09 10.36
CA MET A 63 3.90 -11.57 9.18
C MET A 63 3.29 -12.07 7.85
N GLN A 64 2.63 -13.23 7.85
CA GLN A 64 1.92 -13.78 6.68
C GLN A 64 0.52 -13.21 6.48
N LEU A 65 -0.04 -12.49 7.46
CA LEU A 65 -1.33 -11.84 7.30
C LEU A 65 -1.23 -10.68 6.31
N ASP A 66 -2.32 -10.48 5.55
CA ASP A 66 -2.53 -9.24 4.82
C ASP A 66 -2.54 -8.05 5.79
N ILE A 67 -2.16 -6.87 5.31
CA ILE A 67 -1.96 -5.71 6.17
C ILE A 67 -3.26 -5.27 6.82
N GLN A 68 -4.41 -5.44 6.16
CA GLN A 68 -5.71 -5.14 6.76
C GLN A 68 -5.92 -6.03 7.99
N SER A 69 -5.86 -7.36 7.83
CA SER A 69 -5.96 -8.33 8.92
C SER A 69 -4.91 -8.11 10.03
N PHE A 70 -3.68 -7.76 9.65
CA PHE A 70 -2.61 -7.44 10.61
C PHE A 70 -2.97 -6.22 11.48
N THR A 71 -3.45 -5.14 10.84
CA THR A 71 -3.83 -3.91 11.55
C THR A 71 -5.10 -4.07 12.37
N ASP A 72 -6.03 -4.91 11.92
CA ASP A 72 -7.22 -5.27 12.69
C ASP A 72 -6.85 -6.11 13.91
N PHE A 73 -5.95 -7.09 13.77
CA PHE A 73 -5.40 -7.84 14.89
C PHE A 73 -4.72 -6.92 15.91
N ARG A 74 -3.89 -5.97 15.45
CA ARG A 74 -3.24 -4.96 16.31
C ARG A 74 -4.23 -4.17 17.16
N ARG A 75 -5.46 -3.97 16.69
CA ARG A 75 -6.51 -3.16 17.35
C ARG A 75 -7.36 -3.94 18.36
N VAL A 76 -7.27 -5.28 18.39
CA VAL A 76 -8.12 -6.13 19.24
C VAL A 76 -7.96 -5.78 20.73
N ASN A 77 -6.73 -5.75 21.23
CA ASN A 77 -6.43 -5.35 22.60
C ASN A 77 -4.98 -4.84 22.75
N LYS A 78 -4.65 -4.32 23.94
CA LYS A 78 -3.29 -3.82 24.22
C LYS A 78 -2.20 -4.88 24.07
N ARG A 79 -2.48 -6.15 24.41
CA ARG A 79 -1.51 -7.24 24.30
C ARG A 79 -1.20 -7.55 22.83
N THR A 80 -2.21 -7.58 21.96
CA THR A 80 -2.03 -7.71 20.51
C THR A 80 -1.21 -6.55 19.95
N ARG A 81 -1.49 -5.30 20.36
CA ARG A 81 -0.70 -4.12 19.95
C ARG A 81 0.77 -4.26 20.33
N LEU A 82 1.06 -4.67 21.57
CA LEU A 82 2.43 -4.89 22.05
C LEU A 82 3.16 -5.95 21.23
N ILE A 83 2.51 -7.07 20.92
CA ILE A 83 3.11 -8.17 20.15
C ILE A 83 3.32 -7.77 18.69
N THR A 84 2.37 -7.07 18.07
CA THR A 84 2.58 -6.55 16.71
C THR A 84 3.71 -5.53 16.66
N ASN A 85 3.86 -4.69 17.70
CA ASN A 85 4.92 -3.69 17.76
C ASN A 85 6.30 -4.30 18.10
N SER A 86 6.35 -5.52 18.64
CA SER A 86 7.61 -6.24 18.88
C SER A 86 8.18 -6.92 17.63
N ILE A 87 7.42 -6.96 16.52
CA ILE A 87 7.90 -7.49 15.24
C ILE A 87 8.85 -6.46 14.59
N PRO A 88 10.15 -6.79 14.40
CA PRO A 88 11.13 -5.84 13.88
C PRO A 88 10.80 -5.32 12.49
N GLN A 89 10.32 -6.18 11.59
CA GLN A 89 9.96 -5.85 10.21
C GLN A 89 8.86 -4.79 10.19
N TYR A 90 7.76 -5.02 10.91
CA TYR A 90 6.65 -4.08 11.00
C TYR A 90 7.08 -2.77 11.67
N ARG A 91 7.90 -2.84 12.73
CA ARG A 91 8.46 -1.66 13.40
C ARG A 91 9.27 -0.80 12.42
N ASN A 92 10.10 -1.40 11.58
CA ASN A 92 10.88 -0.68 10.56
C ASN A 92 9.97 0.02 9.54
N ILE A 93 8.90 -0.63 9.09
CA ILE A 93 7.92 0.01 8.19
C ILE A 93 7.30 1.24 8.86
N LEU A 94 6.91 1.13 10.14
CA LEU A 94 6.31 2.25 10.87
C LEU A 94 7.29 3.41 11.12
N ILE A 95 8.57 3.12 11.33
CA ILE A 95 9.61 4.14 11.53
C ILE A 95 9.88 4.91 10.24
N HIS A 96 10.03 4.20 9.12
CA HIS A 96 10.50 4.80 7.88
C HIS A 96 9.37 5.30 6.98
N THR A 97 8.22 4.63 6.98
CA THR A 97 7.11 4.90 6.07
C THR A 97 5.73 4.74 6.75
N PRO A 98 5.43 5.52 7.81
CA PRO A 98 4.12 5.41 8.49
C PRO A 98 2.95 5.83 7.58
N GLU A 99 3.19 6.80 6.68
CA GLU A 99 2.19 7.28 5.71
C GLU A 99 1.81 6.20 4.70
N LEU A 100 2.72 5.28 4.38
CA LEU A 100 2.44 4.18 3.48
C LEU A 100 1.33 3.26 4.01
N ILE A 101 1.40 2.89 5.30
CA ILE A 101 0.36 2.07 5.95
C ILE A 101 -0.99 2.79 5.92
N ARG A 102 -0.99 4.12 6.06
CA ARG A 102 -2.22 4.93 5.99
C ARG A 102 -2.77 4.95 4.58
N GLY A 103 -1.92 5.22 3.59
CA GLY A 103 -2.26 5.23 2.17
C GLY A 103 -2.92 3.92 1.75
N ILE A 104 -2.28 2.77 1.98
CA ILE A 104 -2.80 1.46 1.54
C ILE A 104 -4.12 1.06 2.21
N ILE A 105 -4.36 1.49 3.45
CA ILE A 105 -5.66 1.30 4.12
C ILE A 105 -6.71 2.22 3.48
N ASN A 106 -6.38 3.49 3.28
CA ASN A 106 -7.31 4.48 2.74
C ASN A 106 -7.72 4.18 1.30
N ILE A 107 -6.80 3.67 0.46
CA ILE A 107 -7.11 3.23 -0.90
C ILE A 107 -7.64 1.78 -0.95
N GLU A 108 -7.87 1.16 0.20
CA GLU A 108 -8.41 -0.19 0.37
C GLU A 108 -7.61 -1.33 -0.31
N THR A 109 -6.28 -1.20 -0.41
CA THR A 109 -5.37 -2.21 -0.99
C THR A 109 -4.65 -3.05 0.06
N ALA A 110 -4.75 -2.71 1.35
CA ALA A 110 -4.10 -3.41 2.45
C ALA A 110 -4.42 -4.93 2.54
N ARG A 111 -5.50 -5.39 1.89
CA ARG A 111 -5.90 -6.80 1.81
C ARG A 111 -5.17 -7.61 0.72
N ASN A 112 -4.44 -6.95 -0.18
CA ASN A 112 -3.92 -7.56 -1.40
C ASN A 112 -2.54 -8.22 -1.20
N PHE A 113 -1.82 -7.91 -0.12
CA PHE A 113 -0.46 -8.41 0.13
C PHE A 113 -0.15 -8.44 1.62
N SER A 114 0.79 -9.31 2.00
CA SER A 114 1.15 -9.52 3.41
C SER A 114 2.08 -8.43 3.96
N CYS A 115 2.18 -8.36 5.29
CA CYS A 115 3.18 -7.51 5.95
C CYS A 115 4.61 -7.90 5.53
N GLN A 116 4.87 -9.21 5.35
CA GLN A 116 6.15 -9.72 4.87
C GLN A 116 6.46 -9.28 3.43
N ASP A 117 5.47 -9.33 2.54
CA ASP A 117 5.64 -8.88 1.15
C ASP A 117 6.00 -7.40 1.10
N LEU A 118 5.27 -6.58 1.87
CA LEU A 118 5.54 -5.15 1.95
C LEU A 118 6.95 -4.88 2.48
N TYR A 119 7.33 -5.52 3.60
CA TYR A 119 8.67 -5.35 4.17
C TYR A 119 9.77 -5.74 3.17
N LYS A 120 9.59 -6.88 2.49
CA LYS A 120 10.54 -7.35 1.48
C LYS A 120 10.70 -6.33 0.35
N LYS A 121 9.59 -5.81 -0.18
CA LYS A 121 9.60 -4.84 -1.28
C LYS A 121 10.21 -3.50 -0.90
N LEU A 122 9.97 -3.05 0.33
CA LEU A 122 10.64 -1.85 0.87
C LEU A 122 12.14 -2.07 1.09
N SER A 123 12.56 -3.32 1.30
CA SER A 123 13.96 -3.70 1.56
C SER A 123 14.76 -4.04 0.29
N THR A 124 14.12 -4.17 -0.87
CA THR A 124 14.77 -4.32 -2.18
C THR A 124 14.92 -2.95 -2.86
N ALA A 125 15.95 -2.74 -3.67
CA ALA A 125 16.17 -1.48 -4.38
C ALA A 125 15.70 -1.54 -5.84
N GLU A 126 15.64 -2.74 -6.40
CA GLU A 126 15.41 -3.02 -7.80
C GLU A 126 13.93 -2.93 -8.19
N CYS A 127 13.70 -2.56 -9.45
CA CYS A 127 12.40 -2.57 -10.10
C CYS A 127 12.05 -4.01 -10.46
N ASP A 128 10.83 -4.44 -10.11
CA ASP A 128 10.32 -5.78 -10.39
C ASP A 128 10.19 -6.07 -11.90
N HIS A 129 10.11 -5.03 -12.73
CA HIS A 129 9.93 -5.16 -14.18
C HIS A 129 11.27 -5.19 -14.92
N CYS A 130 12.15 -4.19 -14.69
CA CYS A 130 13.38 -4.02 -15.47
C CYS A 130 14.68 -4.26 -14.69
N GLY A 131 14.63 -4.46 -13.37
CA GLY A 131 15.82 -4.67 -12.52
C GLY A 131 16.59 -3.40 -12.15
N GLU A 132 16.36 -2.28 -12.83
CA GLU A 132 16.95 -0.97 -12.49
C GLU A 132 16.43 -0.42 -11.16
N PHE A 133 17.00 0.66 -10.63
CA PHE A 133 16.53 1.26 -9.38
C PHE A 133 15.03 1.63 -9.40
N GLY A 134 14.26 1.02 -8.52
CA GLY A 134 12.83 1.28 -8.34
C GLY A 134 12.58 2.38 -7.32
N GLY A 135 12.31 3.60 -7.77
CA GLY A 135 12.01 4.74 -6.90
C GLY A 135 10.58 4.79 -6.35
N TYR A 136 9.68 3.96 -6.86
CA TYR A 136 8.25 4.00 -6.56
C TYR A 136 7.74 2.64 -6.08
N LEU A 137 6.64 2.67 -5.34
CA LEU A 137 5.92 1.47 -4.90
C LEU A 137 4.49 1.51 -5.45
N TYR A 138 4.16 0.57 -6.34
CA TYR A 138 2.82 0.38 -6.85
C TYR A 138 1.94 -0.30 -5.79
N LEU A 139 1.00 0.45 -5.22
CA LEU A 139 0.28 0.08 -4.01
C LEU A 139 -0.88 -0.91 -4.21
N VAL A 140 -1.28 -1.22 -5.44
CA VAL A 140 -2.41 -2.13 -5.69
C VAL A 140 -1.99 -3.58 -5.44
N THR A 141 -0.81 -3.97 -5.94
CA THR A 141 -0.27 -5.34 -5.82
C THR A 141 1.13 -5.38 -5.19
N CYS A 142 1.61 -4.26 -4.64
CA CYS A 142 2.88 -4.14 -3.92
C CYS A 142 4.11 -4.48 -4.78
N HIS A 143 4.27 -3.79 -5.91
CA HIS A 143 5.45 -3.89 -6.77
C HIS A 143 6.38 -2.69 -6.62
N ARG A 144 7.68 -2.95 -6.51
CA ARG A 144 8.69 -1.88 -6.55
C ARG A 144 9.00 -1.59 -8.02
N VAL A 145 8.86 -0.34 -8.44
CA VAL A 145 8.94 0.05 -9.87
C VAL A 145 9.73 1.33 -10.06
N CYS A 146 10.45 1.42 -11.18
CA CYS A 146 11.11 2.66 -11.58
C CYS A 146 10.07 3.63 -12.21
N LEU A 147 10.43 4.90 -12.34
CA LEU A 147 9.53 5.91 -12.92
C LEU A 147 9.07 5.53 -14.33
N LEU A 148 10.01 5.06 -15.18
CA LEU A 148 9.71 4.72 -16.56
C LEU A 148 8.68 3.59 -16.63
N CYS A 149 8.95 2.46 -15.97
CA CYS A 149 8.01 1.33 -15.93
C CYS A 149 6.65 1.77 -15.36
N PHE A 150 6.64 2.52 -14.26
CA PHE A 150 5.40 3.01 -13.65
C PHE A 150 4.55 3.87 -14.60
N THR A 151 5.17 4.60 -15.53
CA THR A 151 4.45 5.48 -16.47
C THR A 151 4.17 4.88 -17.85
N GLU A 152 4.97 3.89 -18.28
CA GLU A 152 4.94 3.35 -19.65
C GLU A 152 4.33 1.94 -19.70
N GLU A 153 4.53 1.11 -18.67
CA GLU A 153 4.01 -0.25 -18.66
C GLU A 153 2.54 -0.26 -18.28
N THR A 154 1.72 -0.92 -19.10
CA THR A 154 0.28 -0.93 -18.89
C THR A 154 -0.14 -1.67 -17.63
N ASP A 155 0.71 -2.58 -17.14
CA ASP A 155 0.47 -3.38 -15.94
C ASP A 155 0.35 -2.51 -14.69
N TYR A 156 0.98 -1.32 -14.68
CA TYR A 156 0.92 -0.36 -13.57
C TYR A 156 -0.09 0.77 -13.80
N LEU A 157 -1.01 0.62 -14.77
CA LEU A 157 -2.07 1.57 -15.09
C LEU A 157 -3.45 0.97 -14.76
N PRO A 158 -3.94 1.15 -13.51
CA PRO A 158 -5.22 0.59 -13.07
C PRO A 158 -6.39 1.00 -13.97
N LEU A 159 -7.31 0.05 -14.20
CA LEU A 159 -8.43 0.20 -15.11
C LEU A 159 -9.74 0.46 -14.36
N SER A 160 -10.60 1.30 -14.93
CA SER A 160 -11.97 1.44 -14.42
C SER A 160 -12.76 0.15 -14.66
N ARG A 161 -13.81 -0.08 -13.86
CA ARG A 161 -14.75 -1.20 -14.10
C ARG A 161 -15.21 -1.27 -15.57
N LYS A 162 -15.51 -0.13 -16.19
CA LYS A 162 -15.99 -0.06 -17.58
C LYS A 162 -14.93 -0.52 -18.56
N ASP A 163 -13.67 -0.17 -18.31
CA ASP A 163 -12.56 -0.53 -19.19
C ASP A 163 -12.22 -2.01 -19.06
N VAL A 164 -12.23 -2.55 -17.83
CA VAL A 164 -12.06 -3.99 -17.61
C VAL A 164 -13.12 -4.80 -18.36
N MET A 165 -14.41 -4.44 -18.18
CA MET A 165 -15.51 -5.12 -18.87
C MET A 165 -15.40 -5.01 -20.39
N ARG A 166 -15.05 -3.82 -20.91
CA ARG A 166 -14.93 -3.59 -22.36
C ARG A 166 -13.74 -4.34 -22.96
N LYS A 167 -12.60 -4.36 -22.26
CA LYS A 167 -11.33 -4.89 -22.78
C LYS A 167 -11.23 -6.40 -22.64
N PHE A 168 -11.72 -6.96 -21.54
CA PHE A 168 -11.55 -8.37 -21.20
C PHE A 168 -12.87 -9.17 -21.15
N GLY A 169 -14.02 -8.51 -21.26
CA GLY A 169 -15.32 -9.20 -21.23
C GLY A 169 -15.69 -9.80 -19.88
N LEU A 170 -15.02 -9.38 -18.80
CA LEU A 170 -15.23 -9.93 -17.46
C LEU A 170 -16.61 -9.59 -16.86
N GLU A 171 -17.24 -10.57 -16.26
CA GLU A 171 -18.49 -10.43 -15.52
C GLU A 171 -18.28 -9.77 -14.14
N SER A 172 -19.32 -9.14 -13.59
CA SER A 172 -19.22 -8.40 -12.34
C SER A 172 -18.84 -9.26 -11.12
N GLU A 173 -19.10 -10.55 -11.17
CA GLU A 173 -18.79 -11.50 -10.10
C GLU A 173 -17.28 -11.78 -10.03
N LEU A 174 -16.62 -11.94 -11.18
CA LEU A 174 -15.18 -12.14 -11.27
C LEU A 174 -14.39 -10.91 -10.81
N LEU A 175 -14.93 -9.70 -11.06
CA LEU A 175 -14.33 -8.46 -10.57
C LEU A 175 -14.24 -8.38 -9.04
N ALA A 176 -15.06 -9.11 -8.30
CA ALA A 176 -15.05 -9.05 -6.84
C ALA A 176 -13.72 -9.52 -6.24
N ASN A 177 -13.06 -10.45 -6.93
CA ASN A 177 -11.84 -11.13 -6.48
C ASN A 177 -10.55 -10.49 -7.01
N LEU A 178 -10.65 -9.53 -7.94
CA LEU A 178 -9.48 -8.87 -8.50
C LEU A 178 -8.87 -7.88 -7.50
N PRO A 179 -7.53 -7.78 -7.44
CA PRO A 179 -6.85 -6.70 -6.75
C PRO A 179 -7.38 -5.35 -7.25
N ARG A 180 -7.81 -4.52 -6.30
CA ARG A 180 -8.41 -3.23 -6.58
C ARG A 180 -8.01 -2.18 -5.56
N MET A 181 -8.07 -0.93 -6.00
CA MET A 181 -7.95 0.25 -5.16
C MET A 181 -9.19 1.12 -5.25
N ARG A 182 -9.38 1.95 -4.24
CA ARG A 182 -10.39 3.00 -4.20
C ARG A 182 -9.70 4.36 -4.25
N SER A 183 -9.92 5.12 -5.32
CA SER A 183 -9.37 6.47 -5.45
C SER A 183 -10.05 7.44 -4.50
N PHE A 184 -9.37 8.55 -4.18
CA PHE A 184 -9.98 9.66 -3.44
C PHE A 184 -10.78 10.58 -4.37
N PRO A 185 -11.80 11.29 -3.88
CA PRO A 185 -12.33 12.44 -4.60
C PRO A 185 -11.26 13.54 -4.63
N GLY A 186 -11.07 14.17 -5.79
CA GLY A 186 -10.00 15.14 -5.96
C GLY A 186 -9.93 15.68 -7.38
N ARG A 187 -8.97 16.58 -7.61
CA ARG A 187 -8.56 16.96 -8.97
C ARG A 187 -7.32 16.15 -9.31
N TYR A 188 -7.37 15.42 -10.41
CA TYR A 188 -6.29 14.57 -10.87
C TYR A 188 -5.73 15.09 -12.18
N SER A 189 -4.47 14.72 -12.44
CA SER A 189 -3.71 15.02 -13.65
C SER A 189 -3.45 16.53 -13.89
N PRO A 190 -2.52 16.88 -14.80
CA PRO A 190 -2.34 18.26 -15.25
C PRO A 190 -3.58 18.86 -15.92
N ARG A 191 -4.56 18.04 -16.31
CA ARG A 191 -5.82 18.48 -16.94
C ARG A 191 -6.91 18.86 -15.91
N GLU A 192 -6.59 18.83 -14.61
CA GLU A 192 -7.51 19.13 -13.51
C GLU A 192 -8.83 18.35 -13.57
N ILE A 193 -8.75 17.07 -13.97
CA ILE A 193 -9.92 16.20 -14.06
C ILE A 193 -10.50 16.03 -12.66
N LYS A 194 -11.72 16.55 -12.46
CA LYS A 194 -12.39 16.51 -11.17
C LYS A 194 -13.12 15.19 -10.96
N CYS A 195 -12.53 14.32 -10.15
CA CYS A 195 -13.18 13.10 -9.67
C CYS A 195 -13.99 13.43 -8.42
N ARG A 196 -15.31 13.54 -8.55
CA ARG A 196 -16.19 13.93 -7.43
C ARG A 196 -16.49 12.79 -6.46
N ARG A 197 -16.32 11.55 -6.90
CA ARG A 197 -16.64 10.34 -6.16
C ARG A 197 -15.39 9.47 -6.10
N HIS A 198 -15.32 8.63 -5.08
CA HIS A 198 -14.39 7.53 -5.06
C HIS A 198 -14.68 6.61 -6.26
N GLU A 199 -13.65 6.30 -7.03
CA GLU A 199 -13.74 5.31 -8.11
C GLU A 199 -12.99 4.05 -7.72
N THR A 200 -13.55 2.91 -8.10
CA THR A 200 -12.87 1.62 -7.96
C THR A 200 -12.08 1.37 -9.22
N LEU A 201 -10.77 1.19 -9.05
CA LEU A 201 -9.83 0.85 -10.11
C LEU A 201 -9.27 -0.55 -9.84
N PHE A 202 -9.19 -1.36 -10.88
CA PHE A 202 -8.69 -2.72 -10.83
C PHE A 202 -7.26 -2.76 -11.35
N ASP A 203 -6.46 -3.63 -10.77
CA ASP A 203 -5.15 -3.93 -11.32
C ASP A 203 -5.28 -4.41 -12.77
N HIS A 204 -4.40 -3.95 -13.65
CA HIS A 204 -4.47 -4.31 -15.06
C HIS A 204 -3.96 -5.74 -15.29
N SER A 205 -2.83 -6.11 -14.68
CA SER A 205 -2.21 -7.43 -14.88
C SER A 205 -3.06 -8.59 -14.35
N ALA A 206 -3.90 -8.32 -13.34
CA ALA A 206 -4.79 -9.31 -12.75
C ALA A 206 -6.17 -9.41 -13.46
N ALA A 207 -6.51 -8.47 -14.35
CA ALA A 207 -7.80 -8.40 -15.06
C ALA A 207 -7.75 -9.10 -16.42
#